data_AF-A0A4U0YN66-F1
#
_entry.id   AF-A0A4U0YN66-F1
#
_cell.length_a   1.000
_cell.length_b   1.000
_cell.length_c   1.000
_cell.angle_alpha   90.00
_cell.angle_beta   90.00
_cell.angle_gamma   90.00
#
_symmetry.space_group_name_H-M   'P 1'
#
loop_
_entity.id
_entity.type
_entity.pdbx_description
1 polymer ?
#
loop_
_entity_poly.entity_id
_entity_poly.type
_entity_poly.pdbx_seq_one_letter_code
_entity_poly.pdbx_strand_id
1 'polypeptide(L)'
;MKKSQRGSHHGLLKDREDTKLKNTEELWRQVNKLRKEKPNTSWSYKEVWVGAGLKSNVALDSPWNAHVKEAIREHNNKVREQSDWGPTAQSERKTLRTANKDLRQEIEELKSKLNAVLSQVAVWEAEAAYHKRENQRLQKQLDRLNSLRGGVLSKI
;
A
#
# COMPACT_ATOMS: atom_id res chain seq x y z
N MET A 1 14.15 26.33 -58.01
CA MET A 1 13.81 26.16 -56.57
C MET A 1 12.93 24.93 -56.42
N LYS A 2 13.45 23.83 -55.83
CA LYS A 2 12.66 22.60 -55.62
C LYS A 2 11.64 22.86 -54.52
N LYS A 3 10.34 22.79 -54.84
CA LYS A 3 9.24 22.91 -53.89
C LYS A 3 9.37 21.78 -52.86
N SER A 4 9.61 22.11 -51.60
CA SER A 4 9.56 21.15 -50.49
C SER A 4 8.17 20.50 -50.47
N GLN A 5 8.11 19.18 -50.62
CA GLN A 5 6.85 18.43 -50.62
C GLN A 5 6.13 18.62 -49.28
N ARG A 6 4.92 19.18 -49.33
CA ARG A 6 4.02 19.18 -48.18
C ARG A 6 3.80 17.74 -47.71
N GLY A 7 4.08 17.47 -46.44
CA GLY A 7 3.80 16.17 -45.81
C GLY A 7 4.81 15.08 -46.20
N SER A 8 6.04 15.17 -45.71
CA SER A 8 6.95 14.03 -45.77
C SER A 8 6.30 12.83 -45.07
N HIS A 9 6.47 11.62 -45.62
CA HIS A 9 5.92 10.38 -45.03
C HIS A 9 6.28 10.24 -43.54
N HIS A 10 7.49 10.66 -43.17
CA HIS A 10 7.94 10.69 -41.80
C HIS A 10 7.18 11.69 -40.92
N GLY A 11 6.87 12.88 -41.44
CA GLY A 11 6.05 13.88 -40.74
C GLY A 11 4.62 13.39 -40.50
N LEU A 12 3.99 12.77 -41.50
CA LEU A 12 2.64 12.21 -41.36
C LEU A 12 2.58 11.06 -40.34
N LEU A 13 3.61 10.22 -40.29
CA LEU A 13 3.72 9.16 -39.26
C LEU A 13 3.88 9.77 -37.86
N LYS A 14 4.72 10.80 -37.72
CA LYS A 14 4.92 11.48 -36.44
C LYS A 14 3.65 12.17 -35.96
N ASP A 15 2.97 12.92 -36.84
CA ASP A 15 1.70 13.57 -36.53
C ASP A 15 0.62 12.55 -36.11
N ARG A 16 0.63 11.36 -36.72
CA ARG A 16 -0.27 10.25 -36.36
C ARG A 16 0.03 9.73 -34.95
N GLU A 17 1.28 9.44 -34.62
CA GLU A 17 1.65 8.96 -33.28
C GLU A 17 1.39 10.03 -32.20
N ASP A 18 1.73 11.29 -32.48
CA ASP A 18 1.47 12.42 -31.58
C ASP A 18 -0.04 12.58 -31.31
N THR A 19 -0.87 12.41 -32.35
CA THR A 19 -2.33 12.44 -32.22
C THR A 19 -2.87 11.28 -31.40
N LYS A 20 -2.31 10.07 -31.57
CA LYS A 20 -2.69 8.91 -30.75
C LYS A 20 -2.39 9.17 -29.28
N LEU A 21 -1.19 9.67 -28.96
CA LEU A 21 -0.77 9.99 -27.60
C LEU A 21 -1.70 11.03 -26.97
N LYS A 22 -1.90 12.17 -27.63
CA LYS A 22 -2.79 13.24 -27.15
C LYS A 22 -4.22 12.74 -26.89
N ASN A 23 -4.79 11.98 -27.83
CA ASN A 23 -6.14 11.45 -27.66
C ASN A 23 -6.22 10.47 -26.48
N THR A 24 -5.20 9.64 -26.29
CA THR A 24 -5.11 8.69 -25.18
C THR A 24 -5.01 9.42 -23.84
N GLU A 25 -4.17 10.45 -23.76
CA GLU A 25 -3.99 11.27 -22.56
C GLU A 25 -5.28 12.00 -22.19
N GLU A 26 -5.99 12.61 -23.15
CA GLU A 26 -7.25 13.31 -22.86
C GLU A 26 -8.37 12.32 -22.45
N LEU A 27 -8.45 11.15 -23.09
CA LEU A 27 -9.36 10.09 -22.66
C LEU A 27 -9.06 9.65 -21.23
N TRP A 28 -7.79 9.45 -20.89
CA TRP A 28 -7.39 9.03 -19.55
C TRP A 28 -7.63 10.13 -18.50
N ARG A 29 -7.37 11.39 -18.85
CA ARG A 29 -7.70 12.53 -18.00
C ARG A 29 -9.19 12.57 -17.70
N GLN A 30 -10.04 12.36 -18.72
CA GLN A 30 -11.49 12.35 -18.53
C GLN A 30 -11.94 11.17 -17.67
N VAL A 31 -11.37 9.97 -17.84
CA VAL A 31 -11.63 8.82 -16.95
C VAL A 31 -11.29 9.18 -15.49
N ASN A 32 -10.11 9.78 -15.25
CA ASN A 32 -9.70 10.17 -13.90
C ASN A 32 -10.58 11.27 -13.29
N LYS A 33 -11.10 12.17 -14.12
CA LYS A 33 -12.07 13.18 -13.69
C LYS A 33 -13.39 12.53 -13.27
N LEU A 34 -13.94 11.65 -14.12
CA LEU A 34 -15.20 10.95 -13.84
C LEU A 34 -15.10 10.05 -12.60
N ARG A 35 -13.93 9.43 -12.34
CA ARG A 35 -13.67 8.70 -11.08
C ARG A 35 -13.90 9.54 -9.83
N LYS A 36 -13.61 10.84 -9.88
CA LYS A 36 -13.76 11.76 -8.75
C LYS A 36 -15.17 12.34 -8.68
N GLU A 37 -15.72 12.72 -9.83
CA GLU A 37 -17.01 13.43 -9.91
C GLU A 37 -18.21 12.48 -9.79
N LYS A 38 -18.13 11.29 -10.38
CA LYS A 38 -19.22 10.32 -10.48
C LYS A 38 -18.77 8.90 -10.12
N PRO A 39 -18.27 8.66 -8.89
CA PRO A 39 -17.72 7.36 -8.49
C PRO A 39 -18.78 6.25 -8.40
N ASN A 40 -20.05 6.61 -8.15
CA ASN A 40 -21.13 5.64 -7.91
C ASN A 40 -22.12 5.56 -9.08
N THR A 41 -21.77 6.12 -10.23
CA THR A 41 -22.62 6.13 -11.42
C THR A 41 -21.87 5.49 -12.57
N SER A 42 -22.56 4.71 -13.39
CA SER A 42 -21.99 4.16 -14.61
C SER A 42 -21.77 5.27 -15.64
N TRP A 43 -20.65 5.23 -16.35
CA TRP A 43 -20.34 6.19 -17.42
C TRP A 43 -20.64 5.59 -18.78
N SER A 44 -21.17 6.41 -19.68
CA SER A 44 -21.29 6.02 -21.07
C SER A 44 -19.97 6.23 -21.81
N TYR A 45 -19.68 5.41 -22.82
CA TYR A 45 -18.54 5.66 -23.71
C TYR A 45 -18.61 7.05 -24.35
N LYS A 46 -19.84 7.54 -24.64
CA LYS A 46 -20.09 8.88 -25.17
C LYS A 46 -19.63 10.00 -24.25
N GLU A 47 -19.97 9.90 -22.97
CA GLU A 47 -19.53 10.86 -21.95
C GLU A 47 -18.01 10.94 -21.86
N VAL A 48 -17.31 9.81 -22.02
CA VAL A 48 -15.85 9.77 -21.95
C VAL A 48 -15.22 10.41 -23.19
N TRP A 49 -15.62 10.06 -24.41
CA TRP A 49 -14.97 10.63 -25.60
C TRP A 49 -15.37 12.09 -25.85
N VAL A 50 -16.62 12.48 -25.55
CA VAL A 50 -17.03 13.90 -25.64
C VAL A 50 -16.30 14.73 -24.57
N GLY A 51 -16.20 14.21 -23.34
CA GLY A 51 -15.49 14.90 -22.25
C GLY A 51 -13.99 15.05 -22.49
N ALA A 52 -13.39 14.14 -23.25
CA ALA A 52 -12.01 14.23 -23.74
C ALA A 52 -11.85 15.21 -24.93
N GLY A 53 -12.90 15.93 -25.33
CA GLY A 53 -12.86 16.88 -26.44
C GLY A 53 -12.78 16.23 -27.83
N LEU A 54 -13.03 14.92 -27.93
CA LEU A 54 -12.98 14.20 -29.19
C LEU A 54 -14.30 14.39 -29.95
N LYS A 55 -14.21 14.45 -31.28
CA LYS A 55 -15.38 14.61 -32.16
C LYS A 55 -16.12 13.29 -32.44
N SER A 56 -15.46 12.15 -32.22
CA SER A 56 -16.02 10.83 -32.45
C SER A 56 -15.42 9.78 -31.50
N ASN A 57 -16.08 8.63 -31.42
CA ASN A 57 -15.64 7.46 -30.65
C ASN A 57 -14.45 6.73 -31.29
N VAL A 58 -14.00 7.12 -32.48
CA VAL A 58 -12.97 6.36 -33.25
C VAL A 58 -11.70 6.16 -32.43
N ALA A 59 -11.21 7.19 -31.75
CA ALA A 59 -10.03 7.05 -30.92
C ALA A 59 -10.27 6.12 -29.73
N LEU A 60 -11.46 6.16 -29.11
CA LEU A 60 -11.80 5.28 -27.99
C LEU A 60 -11.92 3.82 -28.42
N ASP A 61 -12.51 3.55 -29.59
CA ASP A 61 -12.69 2.21 -30.15
C ASP A 61 -11.42 1.61 -30.76
N SER A 62 -10.36 2.41 -30.86
CA SER A 62 -9.11 1.99 -31.45
C SER A 62 -8.33 1.02 -30.55
N PRO A 63 -7.58 0.05 -31.11
CA PRO A 63 -6.89 -0.98 -30.33
C PRO A 63 -5.92 -0.45 -29.26
N TRP A 64 -5.24 0.67 -29.53
CA TRP A 64 -4.29 1.27 -28.57
C TRP A 64 -4.97 1.86 -27.32
N ASN A 65 -6.29 2.12 -27.38
CA ASN A 65 -7.10 2.60 -26.27
C ASN A 65 -7.92 1.50 -25.59
N ALA A 66 -7.58 0.23 -25.82
CA ALA A 66 -8.24 -0.90 -25.14
C ALA A 66 -8.21 -0.76 -23.61
N HIS A 67 -7.11 -0.27 -23.05
CA HIS A 67 -6.96 -0.03 -21.61
C HIS A 67 -7.95 1.03 -21.07
N VAL A 68 -8.26 2.07 -21.85
CA VAL A 68 -9.28 3.07 -21.51
C VAL A 68 -10.67 2.42 -21.47
N LYS A 69 -11.00 1.61 -22.49
CA LYS A 69 -12.29 0.91 -22.54
C LYS A 69 -12.45 -0.08 -21.38
N GLU A 70 -11.39 -0.79 -21.03
CA GLU A 70 -11.39 -1.72 -19.91
C GLU A 70 -11.59 -0.98 -18.59
N ALA A 71 -10.91 0.15 -18.38
CA ALA A 71 -11.11 0.97 -17.18
C ALA A 71 -12.56 1.46 -17.01
N ILE A 72 -13.23 1.82 -18.12
CA ILE A 72 -14.65 2.20 -18.11
C ILE A 72 -15.53 0.99 -17.78
N ARG A 73 -15.27 -0.16 -18.40
CA ARG A 73 -16.02 -1.40 -18.19
C ARG A 73 -15.90 -1.89 -16.75
N GLU A 74 -14.69 -1.94 -16.22
CA GLU A 74 -14.40 -2.37 -14.86
C GLU A 74 -15.11 -1.46 -13.84
N HIS A 75 -15.07 -0.14 -14.04
CA HIS A 75 -15.82 0.80 -13.21
C HIS A 75 -17.33 0.53 -13.26
N ASN A 76 -17.90 0.44 -14.46
CA ASN A 76 -19.33 0.21 -14.63
C ASN A 76 -19.78 -1.13 -14.04
N ASN A 77 -18.97 -2.17 -14.16
CA ASN A 77 -19.22 -3.47 -13.53
C ASN A 77 -19.23 -3.34 -12.00
N LYS A 78 -18.25 -2.65 -11.41
CA LYS A 78 -18.22 -2.39 -9.96
C LYS A 78 -19.43 -1.60 -9.48
N VAL A 79 -19.88 -0.60 -10.23
CA VAL A 79 -21.09 0.17 -9.91
C VAL A 79 -22.33 -0.70 -10.01
N ARG A 80 -22.44 -1.55 -11.05
CA ARG A 80 -23.56 -2.48 -11.21
C ARG A 80 -23.60 -3.49 -10.09
N GLU A 81 -22.47 -4.14 -9.80
CA GLU A 81 -22.35 -5.04 -8.65
C GLU A 81 -22.83 -4.33 -7.39
N GLN A 82 -22.33 -3.12 -7.09
CA GLN A 82 -22.78 -2.31 -5.95
C GLN A 82 -24.29 -2.01 -5.92
N SER A 83 -24.92 -1.88 -7.08
CA SER A 83 -26.37 -1.68 -7.22
C SER A 83 -27.15 -2.98 -7.06
N ASP A 84 -26.60 -4.12 -7.49
CA ASP A 84 -27.23 -5.44 -7.39
C ASP A 84 -27.19 -5.97 -5.95
N TRP A 85 -26.19 -5.55 -5.17
CA TRP A 85 -26.17 -5.69 -3.72
C TRP A 85 -27.22 -4.74 -3.10
N GLY A 86 -28.45 -5.22 -2.95
CA GLY A 86 -29.53 -4.47 -2.30
C GLY A 86 -29.20 -3.95 -0.89
N PRO A 87 -30.14 -3.25 -0.22
CA PRO A 87 -29.88 -2.56 1.06
C PRO A 87 -29.23 -3.42 2.15
N THR A 88 -29.56 -4.72 2.19
CA THR A 88 -29.02 -5.70 3.13
C THR A 88 -27.52 -5.92 2.95
N ALA A 89 -27.06 -6.12 1.71
CA ALA A 89 -25.65 -6.37 1.42
C ALA A 89 -24.78 -5.11 1.63
N GLN A 90 -25.35 -3.92 1.44
CA GLN A 90 -24.68 -2.67 1.78
C GLN A 90 -24.51 -2.50 3.30
N SER A 91 -25.52 -2.89 4.09
CA SER A 91 -25.46 -2.90 5.55
C SER A 91 -24.40 -3.88 6.06
N GLU A 92 -24.40 -5.11 5.56
CA GLU A 92 -23.41 -6.14 5.89
C GLU A 92 -21.98 -5.72 5.54
N ARG A 93 -21.77 -5.05 4.40
CA ARG A 93 -20.44 -4.54 4.05
C ARG A 93 -19.98 -3.42 4.98
N LYS A 94 -20.90 -2.58 5.46
CA LYS A 94 -20.60 -1.53 6.43
C LYS A 94 -20.22 -2.14 7.78
N THR A 95 -20.97 -3.14 8.25
CA THR A 95 -20.64 -3.85 9.50
C THR A 95 -19.31 -4.58 9.38
N LEU A 96 -19.06 -5.29 8.28
CA LEU A 96 -17.79 -5.97 8.02
C LEU A 96 -16.62 -4.99 7.95
N ARG A 97 -16.79 -3.81 7.34
CA ARG A 97 -15.74 -2.77 7.31
C ARG A 97 -15.41 -2.24 8.70
N THR A 98 -16.43 -1.98 9.52
CA THR A 98 -16.23 -1.56 10.91
C THR A 98 -15.51 -2.65 11.70
N ALA A 99 -16.00 -3.89 11.63
CA ALA A 99 -15.35 -5.03 12.29
C ALA A 99 -13.88 -5.21 11.84
N ASN A 100 -13.58 -5.04 10.55
CA ASN A 100 -12.20 -5.12 10.06
C ASN A 100 -11.31 -4.00 10.61
N LYS A 101 -11.86 -2.79 10.77
CA LYS A 101 -11.14 -1.67 11.37
C LYS A 101 -10.83 -1.94 12.84
N ASP A 102 -11.83 -2.42 13.58
CA ASP A 102 -11.70 -2.73 15.00
C ASP A 102 -10.67 -3.84 15.22
N LEU A 103 -10.73 -4.92 14.43
CA LEU A 103 -9.74 -6.00 14.48
C LEU A 103 -8.32 -5.52 14.15
N ARG A 104 -8.15 -4.60 13.20
CA ARG A 104 -6.83 -4.02 12.89
C ARG A 104 -6.30 -3.19 14.04
N GLN A 105 -7.17 -2.43 14.71
CA GLN A 105 -6.79 -1.66 15.88
C GLN A 105 -6.37 -2.58 17.02
N GLU A 106 -7.15 -3.64 17.29
CA GLU A 106 -6.83 -4.63 18.31
C GLU A 106 -5.48 -5.31 18.05
N ILE A 107 -5.18 -5.67 16.79
CA ILE A 107 -3.88 -6.22 16.41
C ILE A 107 -2.73 -5.25 16.72
N GLU A 108 -2.88 -3.96 16.42
CA GLU A 108 -1.83 -2.98 16.72
C GLU A 108 -1.65 -2.75 18.22
N GLU A 109 -2.75 -2.74 18.99
CA GLU A 109 -2.68 -2.67 20.46
C GLU A 109 -1.96 -3.88 21.05
N LEU A 110 -2.27 -5.10 20.56
CA LEU A 110 -1.61 -6.32 20.99
C LEU A 110 -0.12 -6.34 20.62
N LYS A 111 0.26 -5.87 19.44
CA LYS A 111 1.68 -5.72 19.05
C LYS A 111 2.41 -4.75 19.96
N SER A 112 1.80 -3.62 20.30
CA SER A 112 2.38 -2.66 21.23
C SER A 112 2.60 -3.26 22.62
N LYS A 113 1.59 -3.98 23.14
CA LYS A 113 1.71 -4.72 24.42
C LYS A 113 2.81 -5.78 24.36
N LEU A 114 2.90 -6.54 23.28
CA LEU A 114 3.95 -7.54 23.09
C LEU A 114 5.34 -6.91 23.11
N ASN A 115 5.54 -5.80 22.39
CA ASN A 115 6.83 -5.09 22.36
C ASN A 115 7.22 -4.56 23.75
N ALA A 116 6.26 -4.03 24.51
CA ALA A 116 6.51 -3.57 25.87
C ALA A 116 6.95 -4.73 26.79
N VAL A 117 6.29 -5.88 26.70
CA VAL A 117 6.64 -7.09 27.47
C VAL A 117 8.03 -7.59 27.07
N LEU A 118 8.34 -7.66 25.78
CA LEU A 118 9.67 -8.09 25.31
C LEU A 118 10.79 -7.16 25.79
N SER A 119 10.53 -5.84 25.80
CA SER A 119 11.47 -4.87 26.37
C SER A 119 11.71 -5.13 27.86
N GLN A 120 10.64 -5.38 28.62
CA GLN A 120 10.74 -5.68 30.05
C GLN A 120 11.50 -6.98 30.32
N VAL A 121 11.27 -8.02 29.52
CA VAL A 121 12.02 -9.29 29.60
C VAL A 121 13.51 -9.06 29.37
N ALA A 122 13.88 -8.26 28.36
CA ALA A 122 15.29 -7.96 28.10
C ALA A 122 15.96 -7.23 29.29
N VAL A 123 15.24 -6.33 29.97
CA VAL A 123 15.74 -5.68 31.20
C VAL A 123 15.97 -6.72 32.31
N TRP A 124 14.99 -7.59 32.56
CA TRP A 124 15.12 -8.63 33.58
C TRP A 124 16.23 -9.64 33.28
N GLU A 125 16.43 -10.01 32.03
CA GLU A 125 17.55 -10.86 31.61
C GLU A 125 18.91 -10.21 31.90
N ALA A 126 19.03 -8.90 31.63
CA ALA A 126 20.24 -8.14 31.92
C ALA A 126 20.51 -8.03 33.43
N GLU A 127 19.49 -7.75 34.23
CA GLU A 127 19.58 -7.71 35.69
C GLU A 127 19.97 -9.07 36.28
N ALA A 128 19.34 -10.15 35.82
CA ALA A 128 19.68 -11.51 36.24
C ALA A 128 21.13 -11.86 35.91
N ALA A 129 21.62 -11.48 34.72
CA ALA A 129 23.01 -11.68 34.33
C ALA A 129 23.98 -10.86 35.21
N TYR A 130 23.64 -9.61 35.53
CA TYR A 130 24.41 -8.77 36.44
C TYR A 130 24.53 -9.40 37.83
N HIS A 131 23.41 -9.77 38.45
CA HIS A 131 23.39 -10.38 39.78
C HIS A 131 24.12 -11.73 39.80
N LYS A 132 24.01 -12.54 38.74
CA LYS A 132 24.77 -13.79 38.61
C LYS A 132 26.28 -13.56 38.63
N ARG A 133 26.77 -12.54 37.89
CA ARG A 133 28.19 -12.16 37.89
C ARG A 133 28.63 -11.65 39.26
N GLU A 134 27.82 -10.83 39.90
CA GLU A 134 28.14 -10.27 41.21
C GLU A 134 28.22 -11.35 42.28
N ASN A 135 27.27 -12.30 42.30
CA ASN A 135 27.33 -13.46 43.18
C ASN A 135 28.58 -14.32 42.94
N GLN A 136 28.96 -14.56 41.68
CA GLN A 136 30.22 -15.26 41.37
C GLN A 136 31.46 -14.50 41.87
N ARG A 137 31.45 -13.17 41.80
CA ARG A 137 32.53 -12.31 42.31
C ARG A 137 32.64 -12.42 43.83
N LEU A 138 31.52 -12.28 44.53
CA LEU A 138 31.44 -12.41 45.98
C LEU A 138 31.84 -13.81 46.45
N GLN A 139 31.39 -14.87 45.77
CA GLN A 139 31.80 -16.24 46.06
C GLN A 139 33.32 -16.41 45.99
N LYS A 140 33.96 -15.90 44.93
CA LYS A 140 35.42 -15.93 44.80
C LYS A 140 36.13 -15.16 45.91
N GLN A 141 35.56 -14.07 46.40
CA GLN A 141 36.11 -13.32 47.53
C GLN A 141 35.99 -14.12 48.84
N LEU A 142 34.84 -14.75 49.08
CA LEU A 142 34.64 -15.65 50.23
C LEU A 142 35.62 -16.83 50.20
N ASP A 143 35.79 -17.48 49.05
CA ASP A 143 36.72 -18.60 48.89
C ASP A 143 38.16 -18.17 49.21
N ARG A 144 38.58 -16.99 48.75
CA ARG A 144 39.89 -16.40 49.08
C ARG A 144 40.04 -16.14 50.57
N LEU A 145 39.07 -15.49 51.21
CA LEU A 145 39.12 -15.19 52.64
C LEU A 145 39.16 -16.47 53.48
N ASN A 146 38.38 -17.48 53.12
CA ASN A 146 38.39 -18.79 53.78
C ASN A 146 39.74 -19.49 53.63
N SER A 147 40.34 -19.45 52.43
CA SER A 147 41.68 -20.03 52.22
C SER A 147 42.77 -19.33 53.05
N LEU A 148 42.71 -18.00 53.18
CA LEU A 148 43.63 -17.22 54.02
C LEU A 148 43.43 -17.56 55.50
N ARG A 149 42.19 -17.70 55.96
CA ARG A 149 41.87 -18.09 57.34
C ARG A 149 42.37 -19.49 57.68
N GLY A 150 42.19 -20.45 56.78
CA GLY A 150 42.71 -21.82 56.93
C GLY A 150 44.24 -21.89 56.94
N GLY A 151 44.91 -21.08 56.10
CA GLY A 151 46.37 -20.98 56.07
C GLY A 151 46.97 -20.37 57.34
N VAL A 152 46.30 -19.39 57.95
CA VAL A 152 46.73 -18.78 59.22
C VAL A 152 46.58 -19.75 60.41
N LEU A 153 45.50 -20.54 60.44
CA LEU A 153 45.29 -21.55 61.49
C LEU A 153 46.21 -22.79 61.34
N SER A 154 46.77 -23.04 60.16
CA SER A 154 47.75 -24.13 59.95
C SER A 154 49.20 -23.77 60.33
N LYS A 155 49.47 -22.50 60.65
CA LYS A 155 50.81 -21.96 60.96
C LYS A 155 51.01 -21.59 62.43
N ILE A 156 50.00 -21.84 63.28
CA ILE A 156 50.05 -21.71 64.74
C ILE A 156 49.98 -23.13 65.30
#